data_AF-D9PX01-F1
#
_entry.id   AF-D9PX01-F1
#
_cell.length_a   1.000
_cell.length_b   1.000
_cell.length_c   1.000
_cell.angle_alpha   90.00
_cell.angle_beta   90.00
_cell.angle_gamma   90.00
#
_symmetry.space_group_name_H-M   'P 1'
#
loop_
_entity.id
_entity.type
_entity.pdbx_description
1 polymer ?
#
loop_
_entity_poly.entity_id
_entity_poly.type
_entity_poly.pdbx_seq_one_letter_code
_entity_poly.pdbx_strand_id
1 'polypeptide(L)'
;MSYRKSKLEITYYMDSVLRLHGEYLEGVPKWVLSLQNDDGGFGRYGSDIINTHFAVEILEAHGVGFSRKDVLEFADSCWGDGGWNFTPLSYPPYLETVYAGFRLNEILRGRKYDVEDFILKLRNPDGGFRRSLYMGISEPEYTYRAVYMLFSGR
;
A
#
# COMPACT_ATOMS: atom_id res chain seq x y z
N MET A 1 -1.70 -25.17 6.55
CA MET A 1 -1.27 -24.33 5.40
C MET A 1 -0.20 -23.35 5.86
N SER A 2 0.96 -23.27 5.18
CA SER A 2 2.14 -22.52 5.67
C SER A 2 2.31 -21.16 4.97
N TYR A 3 1.35 -20.25 5.18
CA TYR A 3 1.47 -18.85 4.73
C TYR A 3 2.70 -18.14 5.32
N ARG A 4 3.29 -18.68 6.41
CA ARG A 4 4.50 -18.14 7.06
C ARG A 4 5.75 -18.11 6.18
N LYS A 5 5.74 -18.79 5.04
CA LYS A 5 6.79 -18.73 4.01
C LYS A 5 6.43 -17.84 2.82
N SER A 6 5.19 -17.38 2.72
CA SER A 6 4.70 -16.54 1.64
C SER A 6 5.16 -15.09 1.79
N LYS A 7 5.24 -14.37 0.67
CA LYS A 7 5.33 -12.91 0.68
C LYS A 7 4.02 -12.33 1.21
N LEU A 8 4.10 -11.22 1.93
CA LEU A 8 2.92 -10.57 2.52
C LEU A 8 1.88 -10.18 1.46
N GLU A 9 2.32 -9.77 0.26
CA GLU A 9 1.45 -9.54 -0.90
C GLU A 9 0.54 -10.74 -1.23
N ILE A 10 1.11 -11.95 -1.32
CA ILE A 10 0.32 -13.16 -1.61
C ILE A 10 -0.66 -13.45 -0.47
N THR A 11 -0.24 -13.22 0.78
CA THR A 11 -1.12 -13.38 1.93
C THR A 11 -2.25 -12.35 1.92
N TYR A 12 -1.99 -11.11 1.50
CA TYR A 12 -3.01 -10.07 1.33
C TYR A 12 -4.06 -10.45 0.31
N TYR A 13 -3.66 -10.88 -0.90
CA TYR A 13 -4.63 -11.30 -1.91
C TYR A 13 -5.44 -12.53 -1.48
N MET A 14 -4.78 -13.51 -0.87
CA MET A 14 -5.45 -14.70 -0.34
C MET A 14 -6.46 -14.32 0.75
N ASP A 15 -6.07 -13.48 1.72
CA ASP A 15 -6.94 -13.01 2.79
C ASP A 15 -8.14 -12.22 2.24
N SER A 16 -7.90 -11.32 1.28
CA SER A 16 -8.95 -10.55 0.61
C SER A 16 -9.98 -11.44 -0.08
N VAL A 17 -9.53 -12.42 -0.87
CA VAL A 17 -10.43 -13.38 -1.53
C VAL A 17 -11.22 -14.21 -0.53
N LEU A 18 -10.59 -14.72 0.53
CA LEU A 18 -11.27 -15.51 1.55
C LEU A 18 -12.35 -14.67 2.26
N ARG A 19 -12.02 -13.44 2.67
CA ARG A 19 -12.97 -12.53 3.32
C ARG A 19 -14.18 -12.21 2.43
N LEU A 20 -13.98 -12.06 1.11
CA LEU A 20 -15.08 -11.86 0.16
C LEU A 20 -16.07 -13.04 0.13
N HIS A 21 -15.63 -14.24 0.51
CA HIS A 21 -16.46 -15.44 0.63
C HIS A 21 -16.92 -15.74 2.07
N GLY A 22 -16.67 -14.84 3.02
CA GLY A 22 -16.99 -15.05 4.43
C GLY A 22 -16.07 -16.05 5.13
N GLU A 23 -14.94 -16.39 4.53
CA GLU A 23 -13.94 -17.32 5.05
C GLU A 23 -12.76 -16.54 5.65
N TYR A 24 -12.09 -17.10 6.67
CA TYR A 24 -10.91 -16.47 7.26
C TYR A 24 -9.92 -17.50 7.82
N LEU A 25 -8.63 -17.14 7.80
CA LEU A 25 -7.57 -17.92 8.44
C LEU A 25 -7.12 -17.20 9.71
N GLU A 26 -7.54 -17.70 10.87
CA GLU A 26 -7.28 -17.08 12.18
C GLU A 26 -5.81 -16.77 12.48
N GLY A 27 -4.88 -17.54 11.89
CA GLY A 27 -3.45 -17.33 12.10
C GLY A 27 -2.83 -16.20 11.27
N VAL A 28 -3.53 -15.70 10.23
CA VAL A 28 -3.01 -14.66 9.33
C VAL A 28 -2.79 -13.34 10.07
N PRO A 29 -3.78 -12.76 10.78
CA PRO A 29 -3.58 -11.46 11.45
C PRO A 29 -2.45 -11.49 12.47
N LYS A 30 -2.34 -12.58 13.25
CA LYS A 30 -1.25 -12.73 14.23
C LYS A 30 0.13 -12.78 13.57
N TRP A 31 0.24 -13.45 12.43
CA TRP A 31 1.49 -13.49 11.68
C TRP A 31 1.81 -12.13 11.04
N VAL A 32 0.82 -11.45 10.46
CA VAL A 32 1.00 -10.11 9.89
C VAL A 32 1.44 -9.12 10.97
N LEU A 33 0.82 -9.14 12.15
CA LEU A 33 1.21 -8.29 13.27
C LEU A 33 2.68 -8.51 13.69
N SER A 34 3.16 -9.76 13.63
CA SER A 34 4.57 -10.07 13.94
C SER A 34 5.60 -9.55 12.92
N LEU A 35 5.14 -8.95 11.81
CA LEU A 35 6.00 -8.33 10.80
C LEU A 35 6.18 -6.82 11.02
N GLN A 36 5.58 -6.24 12.07
CA GLN A 36 5.81 -4.84 12.41
C GLN A 36 7.24 -4.66 12.96
N ASN A 37 7.95 -3.65 12.47
CA ASN A 37 9.29 -3.30 12.93
C ASN A 37 9.25 -2.09 13.87
N ASP A 38 10.40 -1.79 14.50
CA ASP A 38 10.54 -0.70 15.48
C ASP A 38 10.26 0.70 14.90
N ASP A 39 10.36 0.87 13.58
CA ASP A 39 10.04 2.11 12.89
C ASP A 39 8.53 2.30 12.65
N GLY A 40 7.70 1.34 13.07
CA GLY A 40 6.25 1.34 12.92
C GLY A 40 5.75 0.72 11.62
N GLY A 41 6.60 0.59 10.61
CA GLY A 41 6.25 -0.04 9.34
C GLY A 41 6.24 -1.57 9.41
N PHE A 42 5.82 -2.22 8.33
CA PHE A 42 5.78 -3.68 8.24
C PHE A 42 6.67 -4.23 7.13
N GLY A 43 7.29 -5.37 7.41
CA GLY A 43 8.02 -6.16 6.42
C GLY A 43 9.03 -7.11 7.06
N ARG A 44 9.38 -8.19 6.36
CA ARG A 44 10.18 -9.29 6.92
C ARG A 44 11.66 -8.94 7.13
N TYR A 45 12.22 -8.10 6.27
CA TYR A 45 13.64 -7.76 6.24
C TYR A 45 13.87 -6.25 6.41
N GLY A 46 12.88 -5.57 6.96
CA GLY A 46 12.76 -4.11 6.98
C GLY A 46 11.38 -3.68 6.49
N SER A 47 11.00 -2.47 6.87
CA SER A 47 9.72 -1.88 6.53
C SER A 47 9.73 -1.26 5.14
N ASP A 48 8.62 -1.41 4.42
CA ASP A 48 8.34 -0.68 3.19
C ASP A 48 6.86 -0.29 3.11
N ILE A 49 6.56 0.74 2.31
CA ILE A 49 5.21 1.31 2.27
C ILE A 49 4.16 0.32 1.73
N ILE A 50 4.56 -0.61 0.85
CA ILE A 50 3.65 -1.57 0.21
C ILE A 50 3.25 -2.66 1.21
N ASN A 51 4.22 -3.26 1.87
CA ASN A 51 3.99 -4.25 2.92
C ASN A 51 3.25 -3.64 4.10
N THR A 52 3.55 -2.39 4.46
CA THR A 52 2.81 -1.64 5.48
C THR A 52 1.34 -1.47 5.10
N HIS A 53 1.03 -1.08 3.87
CA HIS A 53 -0.34 -1.00 3.36
C HIS A 53 -1.07 -2.34 3.45
N PHE A 54 -0.46 -3.42 2.96
CA PHE A 54 -1.06 -4.75 3.03
C PHE A 54 -1.30 -5.22 4.45
N ALA A 55 -0.35 -4.99 5.36
CA ALA A 55 -0.50 -5.35 6.76
C ALA A 55 -1.66 -4.62 7.40
N VAL A 56 -1.74 -3.29 7.21
CA VAL A 56 -2.82 -2.47 7.78
C VAL A 56 -4.18 -2.92 7.28
N GLU A 57 -4.35 -3.15 5.97
CA GLU A 57 -5.65 -3.54 5.43
C GLU A 57 -6.11 -4.90 5.99
N ILE A 58 -5.19 -5.87 6.17
CA ILE A 58 -5.49 -7.14 6.83
C ILE A 58 -5.86 -6.89 8.30
N LEU A 59 -5.03 -6.19 9.07
CA LEU A 59 -5.24 -6.02 10.51
C LEU A 59 -6.54 -5.27 10.82
N GLU A 60 -6.85 -4.23 10.05
CA GLU A 60 -8.12 -3.48 10.14
C GLU A 60 -9.32 -4.37 9.80
N ALA A 61 -9.25 -5.15 8.72
CA ALA A 61 -10.35 -6.04 8.33
C ALA A 61 -10.65 -7.13 9.35
N HIS A 62 -9.67 -7.52 10.17
CA HIS A 62 -9.80 -8.51 11.23
C HIS A 62 -9.96 -7.89 12.64
N GLY A 63 -10.02 -6.55 12.75
CA GLY A 63 -10.17 -5.86 14.03
C GLY A 63 -9.00 -6.07 15.00
N VAL A 64 -7.80 -6.35 14.49
CA VAL A 64 -6.61 -6.56 15.30
C VAL A 64 -5.90 -5.22 15.52
N GLY A 65 -5.68 -4.88 16.80
CA GLY A 65 -5.01 -3.63 17.18
C GLY A 65 -3.53 -3.60 16.82
N PHE A 66 -3.08 -2.44 16.36
CA PHE A 66 -1.67 -2.07 16.15
C PHE A 66 -1.52 -0.56 16.42
N SER A 67 -0.28 -0.08 16.54
CA SER A 67 -0.03 1.36 16.74
C SER A 67 -0.27 2.13 15.45
N ARG A 68 -1.48 2.69 15.28
CA ARG A 68 -1.81 3.54 14.13
C ARG A 68 -0.90 4.76 14.02
N LYS A 69 -0.47 5.31 15.16
CA LYS A 69 0.44 6.45 15.22
C LYS A 69 1.78 6.10 14.56
N ASP A 70 2.41 5.01 14.97
CA ASP A 70 3.75 4.65 14.49
C ASP A 70 3.72 4.29 13.00
N VAL A 71 2.66 3.61 12.55
CA VAL A 71 2.45 3.33 11.11
C VAL A 71 2.34 4.62 10.28
N LEU A 72 1.64 5.61 10.82
CA LEU A 72 1.49 6.91 10.15
C LEU A 72 2.79 7.70 10.15
N GLU A 73 3.57 7.65 11.22
CA GLU A 73 4.91 8.27 11.27
C GLU A 73 5.84 7.63 10.24
N PHE A 74 5.83 6.30 10.12
CA PHE A 74 6.54 5.58 9.05
C PHE A 74 6.08 6.02 7.66
N ALA A 75 4.77 6.04 7.41
CA ALA A 75 4.22 6.44 6.12
C ALA A 75 4.57 7.89 5.75
N ASP A 76 4.51 8.81 6.71
CA ASP A 76 4.89 10.20 6.51
C ASP A 76 6.39 10.34 6.21
N SER A 77 7.25 9.52 6.82
CA SER A 77 8.68 9.50 6.53
C SER A 77 9.03 9.00 5.11
N CYS A 78 8.10 8.29 4.45
CA CYS A 78 8.25 7.85 3.06
C CYS A 78 7.80 8.91 2.04
N TRP A 79 7.11 9.98 2.47
CA TRP A 79 6.58 11.00 1.56
C TRP A 79 7.69 11.89 0.99
N GLY A 80 7.71 12.06 -0.33
CA GLY A 80 8.65 12.92 -1.06
C GLY A 80 8.23 13.13 -2.51
N ASP A 81 8.52 14.32 -3.06
CA ASP A 81 8.27 14.68 -4.48
C ASP A 81 6.84 14.41 -5.00
N GLY A 82 5.85 14.64 -4.14
CA GLY A 82 4.42 14.50 -4.47
C GLY A 82 3.88 13.07 -4.40
N GLY A 83 4.63 12.13 -3.81
CA GLY A 83 4.17 10.75 -3.59
C GLY A 83 4.91 10.07 -2.44
N TRP A 84 4.66 8.78 -2.25
CA TRP A 84 5.40 7.96 -1.29
C TRP A 84 6.47 7.12 -1.98
N ASN A 85 7.68 7.14 -1.43
CA ASN A 85 8.77 6.26 -1.79
C ASN A 85 8.60 4.86 -1.19
N PHE A 86 9.37 3.89 -1.69
CA PHE A 86 9.32 2.51 -1.19
C PHE A 86 9.73 2.42 0.29
N THR A 87 10.77 3.16 0.68
CA THR A 87 11.23 3.37 2.05
C THR A 87 11.64 4.84 2.22
N PRO A 88 11.93 5.33 3.45
CA PRO A 88 12.36 6.72 3.67
C PRO A 88 13.68 7.10 2.96
N LEU A 89 14.48 6.09 2.59
CA LEU A 89 15.76 6.28 1.89
C LEU A 89 15.66 6.03 0.38
N SER A 90 14.51 5.58 -0.10
CA SER A 90 14.32 5.26 -1.52
C SER A 90 13.93 6.50 -2.32
N TYR A 91 14.34 6.54 -3.58
CA TYR A 91 13.93 7.55 -4.57
C TYR A 91 14.13 6.98 -5.98
N PRO A 92 13.27 7.29 -6.97
CA PRO A 92 12.01 8.07 -6.89
C PRO A 92 10.81 7.25 -6.40
N PRO A 93 9.65 7.89 -6.16
CA PRO A 93 8.39 7.17 -5.96
C PRO A 93 7.89 6.53 -7.26
N TYR A 94 7.23 5.38 -7.13
CA TYR A 94 6.55 4.65 -8.21
C TYR A 94 5.04 4.59 -7.96
N LEU A 95 4.24 4.37 -8.98
CA LEU A 95 2.79 4.43 -8.87
C LEU A 95 2.21 3.51 -7.77
N GLU A 96 2.76 2.31 -7.62
CA GLU A 96 2.34 1.37 -6.58
C GLU A 96 2.73 1.80 -5.16
N THR A 97 3.86 2.48 -4.99
CA THR A 97 4.26 3.02 -3.67
C THR A 97 3.39 4.21 -3.31
N VAL A 98 3.07 5.08 -4.29
CA VAL A 98 2.11 6.18 -4.09
C VAL A 98 0.72 5.65 -3.76
N TYR A 99 0.24 4.63 -4.46
CA TYR A 99 -1.04 3.99 -4.16
C TYR A 99 -1.07 3.40 -2.74
N ALA A 100 -0.01 2.71 -2.32
CA ALA A 100 0.07 2.14 -0.98
C ALA A 100 0.00 3.23 0.11
N GLY A 101 0.78 4.30 -0.03
CA GLY A 101 0.74 5.43 0.90
C GLY A 101 -0.59 6.18 0.91
N PHE A 102 -1.22 6.35 -0.26
CA PHE A 102 -2.55 6.95 -0.39
C PHE A 102 -3.58 6.13 0.39
N ARG A 103 -3.60 4.81 0.18
CA ARG A 103 -4.51 3.88 0.85
C ARG A 103 -4.29 3.83 2.36
N LEU A 104 -3.04 3.83 2.83
CA LEU A 104 -2.74 3.92 4.26
C LEU A 104 -3.37 5.14 4.91
N ASN A 105 -3.21 6.31 4.27
CA ASN A 105 -3.78 7.55 4.79
C ASN A 105 -5.31 7.57 4.71
N GLU A 106 -5.89 7.01 3.66
CA GLU A 106 -7.33 6.84 3.53
C GLU A 106 -7.89 5.96 4.66
N ILE A 107 -7.29 4.80 4.91
CA ILE A 107 -7.74 3.84 5.94
C ILE A 107 -7.57 4.42 7.35
N LEU A 108 -6.40 4.99 7.66
CA LEU A 108 -6.04 5.34 9.03
C LEU A 108 -6.48 6.73 9.46
N ARG A 109 -6.55 7.69 8.53
CA ARG A 109 -6.90 9.10 8.81
C ARG A 109 -8.25 9.50 8.22
N GLY A 110 -8.82 8.72 7.31
CA GLY A 110 -9.92 9.19 6.45
C GLY A 110 -9.51 10.39 5.58
N ARG A 111 -8.21 10.69 5.49
CA ARG A 111 -7.67 11.85 4.77
C ARG A 111 -7.11 11.39 3.44
N LYS A 112 -7.49 12.10 2.40
CA LYS A 112 -6.94 11.93 1.05
C LYS A 112 -5.86 12.97 0.82
N TYR A 113 -4.76 12.54 0.23
CA TYR A 113 -3.63 13.41 -0.11
C TYR A 113 -3.75 13.82 -1.56
N ASP A 114 -3.36 15.06 -1.84
CA ASP A 114 -3.26 15.53 -3.20
C ASP A 114 -2.01 14.96 -3.85
N VAL A 115 -2.23 13.97 -4.72
CA VAL A 115 -1.21 13.32 -5.55
C VAL A 115 -1.50 13.54 -7.03
N GLU A 116 -2.47 14.39 -7.39
CA GLU A 116 -3.00 14.53 -8.75
C GLU A 116 -1.89 14.87 -9.74
N ASP A 117 -1.07 15.88 -9.41
CA ASP A 117 0.06 16.30 -10.24
C ASP A 117 1.07 15.18 -10.52
N PHE A 118 1.31 14.31 -9.53
CA PHE A 118 2.20 13.16 -9.71
C PHE A 118 1.56 12.13 -10.64
N ILE A 119 0.29 11.77 -10.40
CA ILE A 119 -0.43 10.76 -11.16
C ILE A 119 -0.61 11.18 -12.63
N LEU A 120 -0.95 12.44 -12.90
CA LEU A 120 -1.17 12.92 -14.27
C LEU A 120 0.11 12.88 -15.12
N LYS A 121 1.30 13.01 -14.53
CA LYS A 121 2.60 12.86 -15.23
C LYS A 121 2.88 11.41 -15.66
N LEU A 122 2.15 10.44 -15.10
CA LEU A 122 2.25 9.03 -15.44
C LEU A 122 1.26 8.59 -16.52
N ARG A 123 0.42 9.49 -17.04
CA ARG A 123 -0.50 9.19 -18.13
C ARG A 123 0.24 9.08 -19.47
N ASN A 124 0.00 8.01 -20.21
CA ASN A 124 0.49 7.82 -21.57
C ASN A 124 -0.50 8.36 -22.62
N PRO A 125 -0.07 8.57 -23.89
CA PRO A 125 -0.94 9.03 -24.96
C PRO A 125 -2.13 8.11 -25.27
N ASP A 126 -2.03 6.82 -24.96
CA ASP A 126 -3.11 5.84 -25.11
C ASP A 126 -4.20 5.96 -24.02
N GLY A 127 -4.03 6.87 -23.06
CA GLY A 127 -4.95 7.10 -21.95
C GLY A 127 -4.72 6.23 -20.72
N GLY A 128 -3.88 5.20 -20.81
CA GLY A 128 -3.46 4.39 -19.67
C GLY A 128 -2.35 5.05 -18.86
N PHE A 129 -1.93 4.37 -17.79
CA PHE A 129 -0.90 4.87 -16.87
C PHE A 129 0.28 3.91 -16.77
N ARG A 130 1.50 4.47 -16.74
CA ARG A 130 2.76 3.75 -16.50
C ARG A 130 3.17 3.80 -15.03
N ARG A 131 4.11 2.93 -14.67
CA ARG A 131 4.66 2.82 -13.31
C ARG A 131 5.46 4.04 -12.84
N SER A 132 6.25 4.63 -13.74
CA SER A 132 7.32 5.59 -13.40
C SER A 132 7.35 6.80 -14.33
N LEU A 133 7.95 7.91 -13.86
CA LEU A 133 8.09 9.14 -14.64
C LEU A 133 9.05 9.00 -15.82
N TYR A 134 10.03 8.10 -15.73
CA TYR A 134 11.12 8.00 -16.70
C TYR A 134 10.75 7.11 -17.89
N MET A 135 10.08 5.98 -17.64
CA MET A 135 9.74 5.00 -18.68
C MET A 135 8.61 4.06 -18.24
N GLY A 136 7.98 3.41 -19.22
CA GLY A 136 7.00 2.35 -18.99
C GLY A 136 5.85 2.40 -19.99
N ILE A 137 5.19 1.26 -20.14
CA ILE A 137 3.95 1.12 -20.91
C ILE A 137 2.74 1.26 -19.99
N SER A 138 1.57 1.45 -20.59
CA SER A 138 0.30 1.40 -19.86
C SER A 138 0.00 -0.03 -19.42
N GLU A 139 -0.29 -0.22 -18.14
CA GLU A 139 -0.73 -1.51 -17.60
C GLU A 139 -2.09 -1.37 -16.91
N PRO A 140 -2.96 -2.41 -16.95
CA PRO A 140 -4.27 -2.35 -16.30
C PRO A 140 -4.20 -2.05 -14.81
N GLU A 141 -3.24 -2.63 -14.09
CA GLU A 141 -3.04 -2.43 -12.65
C GLU A 141 -2.71 -0.96 -12.33
N TYR A 142 -1.80 -0.37 -13.08
CA TYR A 142 -1.42 1.03 -12.94
C TYR A 142 -2.57 1.97 -13.31
N THR A 143 -3.28 1.66 -14.40
CA THR A 143 -4.45 2.43 -14.80
C THR A 143 -5.53 2.41 -13.72
N TYR A 144 -5.83 1.24 -13.15
CA TYR A 144 -6.75 1.11 -12.03
C TYR A 144 -6.31 1.96 -10.83
N ARG A 145 -5.04 1.85 -10.40
CA ARG A 145 -4.53 2.60 -9.24
C ARG A 145 -4.58 4.11 -9.45
N ALA A 146 -4.18 4.58 -10.63
CA ALA A 146 -4.21 6.00 -10.98
C ALA A 146 -5.64 6.54 -10.97
N VAL A 147 -6.57 5.85 -11.64
CA VAL A 147 -8.00 6.23 -11.66
C VAL A 147 -8.57 6.19 -10.25
N TYR A 148 -8.28 5.16 -9.45
CA TYR A 148 -8.70 5.12 -8.06
C TYR A 148 -8.26 6.36 -7.30
N MET A 149 -6.98 6.74 -7.35
CA MET A 149 -6.49 7.91 -6.62
C MET A 149 -7.09 9.23 -7.12
N LEU A 150 -7.35 9.36 -8.43
CA LEU A 150 -7.94 10.56 -9.02
C LEU A 150 -9.44 10.74 -8.71
N PHE A 151 -10.17 9.65 -8.52
CA PHE A 151 -11.64 9.67 -8.43
C PHE A 151 -12.21 9.21 -7.10
N SER A 152 -11.44 8.50 -6.28
CA SER A 152 -11.83 8.18 -4.92
C SER A 152 -11.88 9.49 -4.13
N GLY A 153 -13.02 10.17 -4.08
CA GLY A 153 -13.18 11.46 -3.39
C GLY A 153 -13.97 12.54 -4.14
N ARG A 154 -14.54 12.23 -5.30
CA ARG A 154 -15.69 12.99 -5.83
C ARG A 154 -16.99 12.49 -5.23
#